data_AF-A0A820CE24-F1
#
_entry.id   AF-A0A820CE24-F1
#
_cell.length_a   1.000
_cell.length_b   1.000
_cell.length_c   1.000
_cell.angle_alpha   90.00
_cell.angle_beta   90.00
_cell.angle_gamma   90.00
#
_symmetry.space_group_name_H-M   'P 1'
#
loop_
_entity.id
_entity.type
_entity.pdbx_description
1 polymer ?
#
loop_
_entity_poly.entity_id
_entity_poly.type
_entity_poly.pdbx_seq_one_letter_code
_entity_poly.pdbx_strand_id
1 'polypeptide(L)'
;MTISWRTGIIITSCGHSMHLSCYKEYFKSHTKKTASENDPHIEFKCPMCRQKSNGLIYIPQIDTQIESNENLIETISNLIEKNIKICIFPLIAEWLTNFIEKIYLMVNKNYRTIDKQIKQPSDDILALFLTSILRFNLENDILIRDTPFIDSTIINRKSCFRELFYICNLKYPYLLNHSHILLWHRIATGHMNTKLNNNEQTVPLLLSDSVVLLLRIMLSLPYLITKELYRVIVQVLFNLTYIQALFTIISEMNKTEQEIWSRISTDKIKMYTMSEYLRMISSKLFQSNFNSNIDNTKISSLESINALIRERCGNFIKIAALIQHYLYQSIRWWIPDHHLHCDHLSKNLINELQLYNNDEPYWFSNDSLLIVNNWLDEVLILDKQQSILEIIHAIPVFHSPQFIELPMCYSDLFRSCNHRRCSYCQELIIEPILCLICGIVYSQERTKKQCCDQQTRFIQEHLLLCSGNLNISININSTKTLIQREKRYTYWISLY
;
A
#
# COMPACT_ATOMS: atom_id res chain seq x y z
N MET A 1 6.26 -8.49 7.81
CA MET A 1 4.82 -8.64 7.55
C MET A 1 4.08 -7.37 7.93
N THR A 2 3.76 -6.53 6.95
CA THR A 2 3.07 -5.23 7.08
C THR A 2 1.66 -5.29 6.48
N ILE A 3 0.90 -6.37 6.72
CA ILE A 3 -0.50 -6.44 6.30
C ILE A 3 -1.36 -6.51 7.54
N SER A 4 -1.52 -5.37 8.19
CA SER A 4 -2.35 -5.26 9.39
C SER A 4 -3.81 -4.97 9.09
N TRP A 5 -4.19 -4.72 7.82
CA TRP A 5 -5.55 -4.34 7.44
C TRP A 5 -5.92 -4.89 6.06
N ARG A 6 -6.95 -5.74 5.99
CA ARG A 6 -7.56 -6.20 4.72
C ARG A 6 -8.45 -5.15 4.05
N THR A 7 -8.61 -3.98 4.68
CA THR A 7 -9.49 -2.90 4.21
C THR A 7 -8.81 -1.54 4.36
N GLY A 8 -8.97 -0.69 3.35
CA GLY A 8 -8.50 0.69 3.37
C GLY A 8 -9.57 1.70 3.73
N ILE A 9 -9.14 2.83 4.29
CA ILE A 9 -9.99 4.03 4.49
C ILE A 9 -9.66 5.01 3.38
N ILE A 10 -10.67 5.37 2.59
CA ILE A 10 -10.58 6.45 1.63
C ILE A 10 -11.13 7.72 2.28
N ILE A 11 -10.32 8.76 2.33
CA ILE A 11 -10.68 10.06 2.86
C ILE A 11 -10.92 10.99 1.68
N THR A 12 -12.09 11.64 1.68
CA THR A 12 -12.46 12.59 0.63
C THR A 12 -12.81 13.93 1.25
N SER A 13 -12.40 15.01 0.59
CA SER A 13 -12.68 16.38 1.04
C SER A 13 -13.52 17.11 -0.01
N CYS A 14 -14.39 18.00 0.46
CA CYS A 14 -15.07 18.97 -0.41
C CYS A 14 -14.18 20.17 -0.78
N GLY A 15 -13.00 20.28 -0.17
CA GLY A 15 -12.01 21.33 -0.43
C GLY A 15 -12.35 22.73 0.12
N HIS A 16 -13.47 22.89 0.84
CA HIS A 16 -13.82 24.14 1.52
C HIS A 16 -13.18 24.17 2.91
N SER A 17 -12.67 25.34 3.29
CA SER A 17 -12.08 25.61 4.60
C SER A 17 -13.03 26.44 5.47
N MET A 18 -12.91 26.28 6.78
CA MET A 18 -13.58 27.12 7.78
C MET A 18 -12.71 27.21 9.03
N HIS A 19 -12.87 28.29 9.81
CA HIS A 19 -12.21 28.39 11.10
C HIS A 19 -12.74 27.32 12.07
N LEU A 20 -11.86 26.80 12.93
CA LEU A 20 -12.23 25.79 13.92
C LEU A 20 -13.33 26.28 14.88
N SER A 21 -13.33 27.56 15.22
CA SER A 21 -14.40 28.19 16.03
C SER A 21 -15.74 28.18 15.32
N CYS A 22 -15.78 28.63 14.05
CA CYS A 22 -16.99 28.62 13.22
C CYS A 22 -17.55 27.21 13.05
N TYR A 23 -16.68 26.20 12.91
CA TYR A 23 -17.10 24.81 12.87
C TYR A 23 -17.79 24.36 14.16
N LYS A 24 -17.20 24.65 15.32
CA LYS A 24 -17.76 24.24 16.62
C LYS A 24 -19.16 24.83 16.81
N GLU A 25 -19.35 26.10 16.45
CA GLU A 25 -20.66 26.76 16.50
C GLU A 25 -21.65 26.15 15.51
N TYR A 26 -21.23 25.94 14.25
CA TYR A 26 -22.04 25.33 13.22
C TYR A 26 -22.48 23.90 13.60
N PHE A 27 -21.54 23.07 14.06
CA PHE A 27 -21.80 21.68 14.44
C PHE A 27 -22.78 21.59 15.62
N LYS A 28 -22.64 22.47 16.62
CA LYS A 28 -23.59 22.58 17.75
C LYS A 28 -24.99 23.01 17.32
N SER A 29 -25.10 23.85 16.28
CA SER A 29 -26.40 24.28 15.76
C SER A 29 -27.12 23.18 14.96
N HIS A 30 -26.36 22.28 14.32
CA HIS A 30 -26.89 21.28 13.40
C HIS A 30 -27.16 19.92 14.05
N THR A 31 -26.48 19.63 15.17
CA THR A 31 -26.66 18.38 15.92
C THR A 31 -27.64 18.59 17.08
N LYS A 32 -28.46 17.57 17.39
CA LYS A 32 -29.32 17.62 18.58
C LYS A 32 -28.42 17.78 19.82
N LYS A 33 -28.86 18.55 20.82
CA LYS A 33 -28.10 18.86 22.07
C LYS A 33 -27.51 17.63 22.81
N THR A 34 -27.90 16.41 22.46
CA THR A 34 -27.44 15.14 23.06
C THR A 34 -26.37 14.41 22.26
N ALA A 35 -25.98 14.90 21.07
CA ALA A 35 -24.99 14.23 20.22
C ALA A 35 -23.58 14.70 20.59
N SER A 36 -22.70 13.77 20.96
CA SER A 36 -21.30 14.08 21.30
C SER A 36 -20.50 14.38 20.02
N GLU A 37 -19.65 15.41 20.04
CA GLU A 37 -18.71 15.73 18.94
C GLU A 37 -17.81 14.52 18.57
N ASN A 38 -17.63 13.59 19.52
CA ASN A 38 -16.80 12.41 19.40
C ASN A 38 -17.51 11.20 18.75
N ASP A 39 -18.81 11.28 18.44
CA ASP A 39 -19.51 10.18 17.79
C ASP A 39 -19.02 10.03 16.32
N PRO A 40 -18.41 8.87 15.95
CA PRO A 40 -17.90 8.61 14.62
C PRO A 40 -18.98 8.59 13.53
N HIS A 41 -20.26 8.49 13.88
CA HIS A 41 -21.34 8.34 12.90
C HIS A 41 -22.14 9.62 12.64
N ILE A 42 -21.78 10.75 13.28
CA ILE A 42 -22.46 12.02 13.03
C ILE A 42 -22.02 12.61 11.68
N GLU A 43 -23.00 12.80 10.80
CA GLU A 43 -22.85 13.52 9.54
C GLU A 43 -23.33 14.98 9.68
N PHE A 44 -22.66 15.90 8.99
CA PHE A 44 -23.10 17.27 8.78
C PHE A 44 -22.97 17.67 7.31
N LYS A 45 -23.64 18.75 6.90
CA LYS A 45 -23.49 19.31 5.55
C LYS A 45 -22.45 20.41 5.55
N CYS A 46 -21.57 20.45 4.55
CA CYS A 46 -20.69 21.60 4.33
C CYS A 46 -21.53 22.88 4.16
N PRO A 47 -21.26 23.97 4.91
CA PRO A 47 -22.04 25.20 4.80
C PRO A 47 -21.92 25.87 3.42
N MET A 48 -20.84 25.60 2.68
CA MET A 48 -20.58 26.17 1.35
C MET A 48 -21.24 25.36 0.22
N CYS A 49 -20.87 24.08 0.08
CA CYS A 49 -21.34 23.24 -1.04
C CYS A 49 -22.44 22.23 -0.68
N ARG A 50 -22.85 22.16 0.58
CA ARG A 50 -23.86 21.21 1.11
C ARG A 50 -23.51 19.72 0.95
N GLN A 51 -22.30 19.39 0.50
CA GLN A 51 -21.78 18.03 0.49
C GLN A 51 -21.79 17.46 1.92
N LYS A 52 -22.16 16.18 2.07
CA LYS A 52 -22.11 15.49 3.36
C LYS A 52 -20.66 15.30 3.81
N SER A 53 -20.41 15.52 5.08
CA SER A 53 -19.09 15.40 5.72
C SER A 53 -19.22 14.85 7.13
N ASN A 54 -18.17 14.22 7.63
CA ASN A 54 -18.11 13.55 8.93
C ASN A 54 -16.93 14.04 9.81
N GLY A 55 -16.13 14.99 9.29
CA GLY A 55 -15.01 15.59 10.01
C GLY A 55 -14.44 16.80 9.31
N LEU A 56 -13.48 17.44 9.99
CA LEU A 56 -12.61 18.47 9.43
C LEU A 56 -11.18 17.94 9.37
N ILE A 57 -10.38 18.48 8.45
CA ILE A 57 -8.95 18.19 8.32
C ILE A 57 -8.23 19.51 8.49
N TYR A 58 -7.21 19.52 9.36
CA TYR A 58 -6.42 20.71 9.62
C TYR A 58 -5.53 21.05 8.41
N ILE A 59 -5.46 22.33 8.06
CA ILE A 59 -4.65 22.82 6.95
C ILE A 59 -3.27 23.23 7.49
N PRO A 60 -2.17 22.71 6.92
CA PRO A 60 -0.82 23.07 7.34
C PRO A 60 -0.59 24.58 7.20
N GLN A 61 -0.05 25.22 8.25
CA GLN A 61 0.27 26.66 8.25
C GLN A 61 1.75 26.95 7.91
N ILE A 62 2.57 25.92 7.73
CA ILE A 62 4.03 26.03 7.63
C ILE A 62 4.48 25.54 6.24
N ASP A 63 5.13 26.43 5.48
CA ASP A 63 5.80 26.14 4.20
C ASP A 63 7.34 26.23 4.33
N THR A 64 7.88 26.29 5.56
CA THR A 64 9.33 26.48 5.76
C THR A 64 10.08 25.20 5.41
N GLN A 65 10.81 25.25 4.29
CA GLN A 65 11.77 24.21 3.91
C GLN A 65 12.98 24.28 4.84
N ILE A 66 13.42 23.13 5.35
CA ILE A 66 14.62 23.05 6.19
C ILE A 66 15.86 22.93 5.29
N GLU A 67 16.77 23.91 5.37
CA GLU A 67 18.01 23.94 4.59
C GLU A 67 18.91 22.70 4.85
N SER A 68 19.56 22.21 3.79
CA SER A 68 20.43 21.03 3.77
C SER A 68 21.91 21.38 3.98
N ASN A 69 22.61 20.56 4.77
CA ASN A 69 24.08 20.56 4.89
C ASN A 69 24.71 19.55 3.90
N GLU A 70 26.04 19.59 3.74
CA GLU A 70 26.81 18.83 2.74
C GLU A 70 26.61 17.29 2.78
N ASN A 71 26.36 16.70 3.96
CA ASN A 71 26.05 15.26 4.09
C ASN A 71 24.54 15.00 4.21
N LEU A 72 23.89 14.65 3.09
CA LEU A 72 22.43 14.46 3.03
C LEU A 72 21.93 13.29 3.91
N ILE A 73 22.65 12.17 3.95
CA ILE A 73 22.24 10.97 4.74
C ILE A 73 22.28 11.27 6.25
N GLU A 74 23.34 11.93 6.71
CA GLU A 74 23.52 12.30 8.12
C GLU A 74 22.55 13.41 8.52
N THR A 75 22.25 14.33 7.59
CA THR A 75 21.21 15.35 7.78
C THR A 75 19.86 14.69 8.05
N ILE A 76 19.48 13.64 7.32
CA ILE A 76 18.24 12.89 7.56
C ILE A 76 18.24 12.26 8.96
N SER A 77 19.32 11.60 9.38
CA SER A 77 19.44 11.06 10.74
C SER A 77 19.23 12.13 11.82
N ASN A 78 19.91 13.27 11.67
CA ASN A 78 19.81 14.39 12.59
C ASN A 78 18.40 15.00 12.63
N LEU A 79 17.70 15.04 11.50
CA LEU A 79 16.33 15.54 11.43
C LEU A 79 15.34 14.61 12.14
N ILE A 80 15.48 13.29 11.96
CA ILE A 80 14.64 12.31 12.67
C ILE A 80 14.83 12.46 14.19
N GLU A 81 16.08 12.59 14.66
CA GLU A 81 16.37 12.80 16.09
C GLU A 81 15.77 14.09 16.66
N LYS A 82 15.83 15.18 15.88
CA LYS A 82 15.28 16.48 16.30
C LYS A 82 13.76 16.50 16.30
N ASN A 83 13.11 15.81 15.37
CA ASN A 83 11.66 15.87 15.19
C ASN A 83 10.89 15.29 16.39
N ILE A 84 11.47 14.31 17.09
CA ILE A 84 10.91 13.72 18.31
C ILE A 84 10.73 14.78 19.42
N LYS A 85 11.46 15.90 19.36
CA LYS A 85 11.50 16.93 20.42
C LYS A 85 10.61 18.15 20.16
N ILE A 86 9.91 18.23 19.02
CA ILE A 86 9.04 19.38 18.72
C ILE A 86 7.79 19.29 19.61
N CYS A 87 7.30 20.41 20.15
CA CYS A 87 6.08 20.43 20.97
C CYS A 87 4.87 20.75 20.08
N ILE A 88 3.88 19.85 20.05
CA ILE A 88 2.56 20.15 19.47
C ILE A 88 1.83 21.11 20.42
N PHE A 89 1.17 22.14 19.90
CA PHE A 89 0.29 22.97 20.72
C PHE A 89 -0.79 22.14 21.42
N PRO A 90 -1.07 22.34 22.72
CA PRO A 90 -1.99 21.50 23.49
C PRO A 90 -3.39 21.32 22.86
N LEU A 91 -3.93 22.41 22.30
CA LEU A 91 -5.22 22.43 21.60
C LEU A 91 -5.25 21.55 20.34
N ILE A 92 -4.12 21.47 19.62
CA ILE A 92 -3.99 20.65 18.42
C ILE A 92 -3.81 19.18 18.83
N ALA A 93 -3.06 18.90 19.89
CA ALA A 93 -2.82 17.53 20.38
C ALA A 93 -4.11 16.81 20.81
N GLU A 94 -5.00 17.49 21.54
CA GLU A 94 -6.30 16.93 21.95
C GLU A 94 -7.18 16.64 20.73
N TRP A 95 -7.28 17.60 19.81
CA TRP A 95 -8.05 17.43 18.58
C TRP A 95 -7.52 16.29 17.71
N LEU A 96 -6.20 16.20 17.52
CA LEU A 96 -5.54 15.15 16.73
C LEU A 96 -5.82 13.75 17.30
N THR A 97 -5.72 13.60 18.62
CA THR A 97 -5.98 12.33 19.29
C THR A 97 -7.42 11.91 19.08
N ASN A 98 -8.37 12.81 19.31
CA ASN A 98 -9.80 12.56 19.06
C ASN A 98 -10.08 12.24 17.58
N PHE A 99 -9.44 12.93 16.64
CA PHE A 99 -9.62 12.71 15.21
C PHE A 99 -9.12 11.33 14.77
N ILE A 100 -7.89 10.95 15.16
CA ILE A 100 -7.31 9.66 14.81
C ILE A 100 -8.10 8.52 15.45
N GLU A 101 -8.46 8.64 16.73
CA GLU A 101 -9.32 7.65 17.40
C GLU A 101 -10.69 7.55 16.74
N LYS A 102 -11.31 8.67 16.34
CA LYS A 102 -12.59 8.67 15.65
C LYS A 102 -12.51 7.92 14.31
N ILE A 103 -11.49 8.18 13.49
CA ILE A 103 -11.29 7.49 12.21
C ILE A 103 -11.01 6.00 12.47
N TYR A 104 -10.20 5.68 13.46
CA TYR A 104 -9.94 4.31 13.89
C TYR A 104 -11.23 3.57 14.27
N LEU A 105 -12.08 4.23 15.06
CA LEU A 105 -13.35 3.69 15.52
C LEU A 105 -14.41 3.56 14.42
N MET A 106 -14.34 4.37 13.36
CA MET A 106 -15.19 4.20 12.16
C MET A 106 -14.92 2.87 11.43
N VAL A 107 -13.70 2.33 11.52
CA VAL A 107 -13.40 1.03 10.89
C VAL A 107 -14.14 -0.07 11.62
N ASN A 108 -14.99 -0.78 10.88
CA ASN A 108 -15.76 -1.91 11.41
C ASN A 108 -14.81 -2.94 12.04
N LYS A 109 -15.14 -3.37 13.27
CA LYS A 109 -14.37 -4.33 14.06
C LYS A 109 -14.03 -5.62 13.30
N ASN A 110 -14.90 -6.03 12.38
CA ASN A 110 -14.68 -7.25 11.58
C ASN A 110 -13.51 -7.16 10.60
N TYR A 111 -13.15 -5.94 10.18
CA TYR A 111 -12.03 -5.71 9.27
C TYR A 111 -10.70 -5.45 9.97
N ARG A 112 -10.71 -5.24 11.29
CA ARG A 112 -9.48 -5.11 12.05
C ARG A 112 -8.90 -6.49 12.28
N THR A 113 -7.77 -6.79 11.66
CA THR A 113 -7.19 -8.14 11.75
C THR A 113 -6.32 -8.33 12.99
N ILE A 114 -5.79 -7.25 13.59
CA ILE A 114 -4.82 -7.31 14.69
C ILE A 114 -5.45 -7.09 16.07
N ASP A 115 -6.48 -6.25 16.18
CA ASP A 115 -6.97 -5.74 17.48
C ASP A 115 -8.46 -6.02 17.72
N LYS A 116 -9.04 -7.08 17.12
CA LYS A 116 -10.48 -7.39 17.19
C LYS A 116 -11.10 -7.28 18.60
N GLN A 117 -10.29 -7.51 19.64
CA GLN A 117 -10.70 -7.53 21.04
C GLN A 117 -10.22 -6.33 21.88
N ILE A 118 -9.39 -5.43 21.33
CA ILE A 118 -8.76 -4.34 22.10
C ILE A 118 -9.67 -3.09 22.08
N LYS A 119 -9.84 -2.45 23.25
CA LYS A 119 -10.65 -1.23 23.40
C LYS A 119 -9.91 0.04 22.94
N GLN A 120 -8.58 0.06 23.05
CA GLN A 120 -7.71 1.16 22.63
C GLN A 120 -6.49 0.61 21.87
N PRO A 121 -6.13 1.16 20.70
CA PRO A 121 -5.00 0.66 19.93
C PRO A 121 -3.67 0.98 20.62
N SER A 122 -2.69 0.06 20.53
CA SER A 122 -1.31 0.35 20.91
C SER A 122 -0.67 1.33 19.92
N ASP A 123 0.43 1.97 20.32
CA ASP A 123 1.13 2.92 19.45
C ASP A 123 1.65 2.28 18.16
N ASP A 124 2.08 1.01 18.20
CA ASP A 124 2.46 0.24 17.02
C ASP A 124 1.29 0.04 16.05
N ILE A 125 0.10 -0.26 16.57
CA ILE A 125 -1.12 -0.45 15.77
C ILE A 125 -1.53 0.88 15.15
N LEU A 126 -1.44 1.98 15.90
CA LEU A 126 -1.68 3.33 15.39
C LEU A 126 -0.68 3.70 14.29
N ALA A 127 0.61 3.39 14.45
CA ALA A 127 1.62 3.67 13.44
C ALA A 127 1.34 2.90 12.13
N LEU A 128 0.97 1.63 12.23
CA LEU A 128 0.54 0.82 11.10
C LEU A 128 -0.75 1.34 10.47
N PHE A 129 -1.68 1.84 11.29
CA PHE A 129 -2.95 2.40 10.83
C PHE A 129 -2.76 3.71 10.06
N LEU A 130 -1.92 4.63 10.55
CA LEU A 130 -1.65 5.90 9.86
C LEU A 130 -0.95 5.67 8.52
N THR A 131 0.01 4.75 8.48
CA THR A 131 0.70 4.40 7.23
C THR A 131 -0.22 3.68 6.24
N SER A 132 -1.12 2.82 6.71
CA SER A 132 -2.09 2.15 5.83
C SER A 132 -3.08 3.13 5.22
N ILE A 133 -3.63 4.08 5.99
CA ILE A 133 -4.53 5.12 5.47
C ILE A 133 -3.86 5.89 4.33
N LEU A 134 -2.64 6.38 4.54
CA LEU A 134 -1.93 7.15 3.52
C LEU A 134 -1.69 6.34 2.25
N ARG A 135 -1.23 5.10 2.40
CA ARG A 135 -1.02 4.18 1.29
C ARG A 135 -2.30 3.95 0.49
N PHE A 136 -3.40 3.62 1.16
CA PHE A 136 -4.68 3.35 0.49
C PHE A 136 -5.21 4.57 -0.29
N ASN A 137 -5.03 5.78 0.23
CA ASN A 137 -5.43 6.99 -0.49
C ASN A 137 -4.54 7.24 -1.73
N LEU A 138 -3.23 6.98 -1.64
CA LEU A 138 -2.31 7.08 -2.78
C LEU A 138 -2.63 6.03 -3.85
N GLU A 139 -2.82 4.77 -3.47
CA GLU A 139 -3.18 3.68 -4.37
C GLU A 139 -4.53 3.96 -5.05
N ASN A 140 -5.52 4.45 -4.30
CA ASN A 140 -6.81 4.86 -4.87
C ASN A 140 -6.65 6.00 -5.89
N ASP A 141 -5.79 6.98 -5.62
CA ASP A 141 -5.52 8.07 -6.57
C ASP A 141 -4.82 7.56 -7.84
N ILE A 142 -3.93 6.57 -7.74
CA ILE A 142 -3.36 5.88 -8.91
C ILE A 142 -4.47 5.23 -9.74
N LEU A 143 -5.36 4.48 -9.09
CA LEU A 143 -6.46 3.81 -9.78
C LEU A 143 -7.38 4.79 -10.50
N ILE A 144 -7.70 5.93 -9.88
CA ILE A 144 -8.54 6.96 -10.49
C ILE A 144 -7.83 7.63 -11.69
N ARG A 145 -6.52 7.82 -11.62
CA ARG A 145 -5.75 8.50 -12.69
C ARG A 145 -5.39 7.58 -13.86
N ASP A 146 -5.20 6.28 -13.60
CA ASP A 146 -4.82 5.30 -14.62
C ASP A 146 -6.05 4.71 -15.35
N THR A 147 -7.28 5.06 -14.94
CA THR A 147 -8.51 4.54 -15.54
C THR A 147 -8.98 5.44 -16.70
N PRO A 148 -9.03 4.92 -17.94
CA PRO A 148 -9.18 5.73 -19.16
C PRO A 148 -10.58 6.34 -19.40
N PHE A 149 -11.57 6.11 -18.52
CA PHE A 149 -12.98 6.50 -18.74
C PHE A 149 -13.65 7.15 -17.53
N ILE A 150 -12.89 7.72 -16.61
CA ILE A 150 -13.49 8.39 -15.44
C ILE A 150 -14.00 9.79 -15.82
N ASP A 151 -15.21 10.12 -15.35
CA ASP A 151 -15.79 11.46 -15.48
C ASP A 151 -14.81 12.53 -15.00
N SER A 152 -14.68 13.61 -15.77
CA SER A 152 -13.83 14.76 -15.45
C SER A 152 -14.10 15.33 -14.04
N THR A 153 -15.33 15.16 -13.53
CA THR A 153 -15.73 15.59 -12.18
C THR A 153 -15.09 14.77 -11.04
N ILE A 154 -14.73 13.50 -11.29
CA ILE A 154 -14.06 12.63 -10.32
C ILE A 154 -12.54 12.86 -10.38
N ILE A 155 -11.99 13.05 -11.58
CA ILE A 155 -10.57 13.39 -11.80
C ILE A 155 -10.24 14.76 -11.18
N ASN A 156 -11.17 15.71 -11.27
CA ASN A 156 -11.00 17.06 -10.72
C ASN A 156 -11.21 17.15 -9.21
N ARG A 157 -11.41 16.03 -8.50
CA ARG A 157 -11.50 16.04 -7.05
C ARG A 157 -10.14 16.44 -6.47
N LYS A 158 -10.16 17.48 -5.63
CA LYS A 158 -8.98 17.87 -4.83
C LYS A 158 -8.60 16.69 -3.94
N SER A 159 -7.40 16.14 -4.14
CA SER A 159 -6.83 15.20 -3.18
C SER A 159 -6.54 15.95 -1.87
N CYS A 160 -6.96 15.38 -0.74
CA CYS A 160 -6.65 15.89 0.59
C CYS A 160 -5.40 15.23 1.18
N PHE A 161 -4.56 14.63 0.32
CA PHE A 161 -3.39 13.88 0.76
C PHE A 161 -2.40 14.75 1.53
N ARG A 162 -2.17 16.00 1.10
CA ARG A 162 -1.23 16.91 1.78
C ARG A 162 -1.65 17.22 3.21
N GLU A 163 -2.92 17.52 3.42
CA GLU A 163 -3.50 17.83 4.73
C GLU A 163 -3.57 16.57 5.61
N LEU A 164 -3.91 15.42 5.02
CA LEU A 164 -3.90 14.14 5.70
C LEU A 164 -2.48 13.74 6.14
N PHE A 165 -1.50 13.89 5.25
CA PHE A 165 -0.09 13.62 5.54
C PHE A 165 0.41 14.52 6.67
N TYR A 166 0.03 15.80 6.68
CA TYR A 166 0.34 16.73 7.77
C TYR A 166 -0.17 16.22 9.12
N ILE A 167 -1.46 15.83 9.20
CA ILE A 167 -2.06 15.30 10.43
C ILE A 167 -1.35 14.03 10.91
N CYS A 168 -1.07 13.10 9.99
CA CYS A 168 -0.34 11.88 10.32
C CYS A 168 1.06 12.21 10.84
N ASN A 169 1.77 13.15 10.20
CA ASN A 169 3.12 13.58 10.57
C ASN A 169 3.17 14.24 11.96
N LEU A 170 2.09 14.91 12.39
CA LEU A 170 2.04 15.47 13.75
C LEU A 170 1.98 14.39 14.83
N LYS A 171 1.36 13.23 14.61
CA LYS A 171 1.24 12.18 15.65
C LYS A 171 2.33 11.12 15.53
N TYR A 172 2.73 10.77 14.32
CA TYR A 172 3.54 9.59 14.04
C TYR A 172 4.92 9.56 14.74
N PRO A 173 5.71 10.65 14.82
CA PRO A 173 7.02 10.66 15.47
C PRO A 173 7.00 10.22 16.94
N TYR A 174 5.87 10.36 17.63
CA TYR A 174 5.71 10.01 19.05
C TYR A 174 5.22 8.58 19.28
N LEU A 175 4.84 7.85 18.23
CA LEU A 175 4.32 6.49 18.35
C LEU A 175 5.44 5.45 18.53
N LEU A 176 6.66 5.77 18.09
CA LEU A 176 7.77 4.83 18.05
C LEU A 176 9.04 5.49 18.58
N ASN A 177 9.22 5.40 19.91
CA ASN A 177 10.18 6.21 20.67
C ASN A 177 11.64 6.17 20.18
N HIS A 178 12.11 5.10 19.50
CA HIS A 178 13.50 5.01 18.98
C HIS A 178 13.71 4.17 17.69
N SER A 179 12.66 3.59 17.08
CA SER A 179 12.84 2.65 15.97
C SER A 179 13.10 3.31 14.60
N HIS A 180 12.77 4.60 14.44
CA HIS A 180 12.87 5.30 13.15
C HIS A 180 14.30 5.54 12.68
N ILE A 181 15.18 5.94 13.59
CA ILE A 181 16.60 6.22 13.30
C ILE A 181 17.30 4.92 12.93
N LEU A 182 17.04 3.85 13.71
CA LEU A 182 17.54 2.51 13.43
C LEU A 182 17.07 2.02 12.06
N LEU A 183 15.79 2.23 11.73
CA LEU A 183 15.26 1.87 10.43
C LEU A 183 15.96 2.62 9.29
N TRP A 184 16.16 3.94 9.43
CA TRP A 184 16.88 4.74 8.45
C TRP A 184 18.32 4.27 8.27
N HIS A 185 19.07 4.04 9.34
CA HIS A 185 20.45 3.54 9.25
C HIS A 185 20.52 2.15 8.60
N ARG A 186 19.62 1.23 8.97
CA ARG A 186 19.56 -0.10 8.34
C ARG A 186 19.33 -0.03 6.83
N ILE A 187 18.51 0.92 6.38
CA ILE A 187 18.19 1.13 4.96
C ILE A 187 19.30 1.89 4.23
N ALA A 188 19.89 2.92 4.83
CA ALA A 188 20.86 3.79 4.16
C ALA A 188 22.30 3.23 4.17
N THR A 189 22.72 2.56 5.24
CA THR A 189 24.11 2.11 5.41
C THR A 189 24.26 0.60 5.57
N GLY A 190 23.15 -0.15 5.69
CA GLY A 190 23.18 -1.60 5.87
C GLY A 190 23.79 -2.06 7.20
N HIS A 191 24.18 -1.16 8.10
CA HIS A 191 24.77 -1.51 9.39
C HIS A 191 23.69 -1.63 10.48
N MET A 192 23.69 -2.77 11.17
CA MET A 192 23.01 -2.90 12.46
C MET A 192 23.88 -2.24 13.53
N ASN A 193 23.40 -1.14 14.14
CA ASN A 193 24.02 -0.65 15.37
C ASN A 193 23.83 -1.70 16.46
N THR A 194 24.86 -2.51 16.71
CA THR A 194 24.91 -3.62 17.69
C THR A 194 24.68 -3.21 19.14
N LYS A 195 24.48 -1.92 19.42
CA LYS A 195 24.28 -1.36 20.76
C LYS A 195 22.82 -1.33 21.23
N LEU A 196 21.84 -1.68 20.38
CA LEU A 196 20.42 -1.61 20.72
C LEU A 196 19.78 -3.01 20.66
N ASN A 197 19.69 -3.61 21.87
CA ASN A 197 18.91 -4.77 22.31
C ASN A 197 18.41 -5.79 21.27
N ASN A 198 18.94 -7.01 21.40
CA ASN A 198 18.55 -8.27 20.74
C ASN A 198 17.10 -8.76 20.98
N ASN A 199 16.19 -7.92 21.52
CA ASN A 199 14.86 -8.37 21.97
C ASN A 199 13.72 -8.01 21.00
N GLU A 200 13.95 -7.21 19.97
CA GLU A 200 12.93 -6.91 18.95
C GLU A 200 13.20 -7.74 17.69
N GLN A 201 12.41 -8.79 17.47
CA GLN A 201 12.38 -9.51 16.20
C GLN A 201 11.89 -8.56 15.10
N THR A 202 12.81 -7.88 14.43
CA THR A 202 12.46 -7.00 13.32
C THR A 202 12.37 -7.79 12.01
N VAL A 203 11.40 -7.42 11.17
CA VAL A 203 11.23 -8.01 9.84
C VAL A 203 12.45 -7.64 8.97
N PRO A 204 13.06 -8.60 8.24
CA PRO A 204 14.14 -8.29 7.30
C PRO A 204 13.71 -7.27 6.25
N LEU A 205 14.66 -6.42 5.84
CA LEU A 205 14.36 -5.35 4.88
C LEU A 205 13.90 -5.89 3.52
N LEU A 206 14.46 -7.00 3.03
CA LEU A 206 14.06 -7.60 1.75
C LEU A 206 12.63 -8.18 1.76
N LEU A 207 12.06 -8.43 2.94
CA LEU A 207 10.68 -8.92 3.09
C LEU A 207 9.71 -7.81 3.53
N SER A 208 10.20 -6.57 3.58
CA SER A 208 9.43 -5.40 4.03
C SER A 208 8.83 -4.64 2.84
N ASP A 209 7.64 -4.07 3.04
CA ASP A 209 6.99 -3.28 2.00
C ASP A 209 7.63 -1.89 1.85
N SER A 210 8.19 -1.63 0.67
CA SER A 210 8.94 -0.40 0.38
C SER A 210 8.11 0.88 0.41
N VAL A 211 6.83 0.81 0.04
CA VAL A 211 5.90 1.94 0.11
C VAL A 211 5.62 2.30 1.55
N VAL A 212 5.42 1.29 2.41
CA VAL A 212 5.27 1.50 3.83
C VAL A 212 6.56 2.08 4.41
N LEU A 213 7.74 1.56 4.06
CA LEU A 213 9.02 2.12 4.52
C LEU A 213 9.20 3.60 4.13
N LEU A 214 8.83 3.97 2.90
CA LEU A 214 8.82 5.36 2.44
C LEU A 214 7.94 6.23 3.32
N LEU A 215 6.68 5.83 3.54
CA LEU A 215 5.74 6.57 4.37
C LEU A 215 6.21 6.68 5.83
N ARG A 216 6.79 5.61 6.39
CA ARG A 216 7.33 5.60 7.77
C ARG A 216 8.48 6.60 7.92
N ILE A 217 9.44 6.60 6.99
CA ILE A 217 10.57 7.54 7.02
C ILE A 217 10.05 8.97 6.86
N MET A 218 9.21 9.22 5.85
CA MET A 218 8.63 10.54 5.62
C MET A 218 7.82 11.06 6.82
N LEU A 219 7.04 10.20 7.50
CA LEU A 219 6.27 10.60 8.68
C LEU A 219 7.14 10.81 9.92
N SER A 220 8.33 10.20 9.98
CA SER A 220 9.28 10.39 11.08
C SER A 220 10.06 11.71 10.97
N LEU A 221 10.12 12.29 9.78
CA LEU A 221 10.81 13.56 9.50
C LEU A 221 9.92 14.78 9.80
N PRO A 222 10.50 15.97 10.04
CA PRO A 222 9.72 17.20 10.14
C PRO A 222 8.84 17.41 8.92
N TYR A 223 7.67 18.02 9.12
CA TYR A 223 6.76 18.31 8.03
C TYR A 223 7.44 19.16 6.94
N LEU A 224 7.41 18.68 5.69
CA LEU A 224 8.00 19.29 4.50
C LEU A 224 9.52 19.52 4.60
N ILE A 225 10.28 18.44 4.42
CA ILE A 225 11.72 18.48 4.10
C ILE A 225 11.99 19.14 2.73
N THR A 226 13.24 19.44 2.38
CA THR A 226 13.55 19.91 1.02
C THR A 226 13.33 18.84 -0.03
N LYS A 227 13.04 19.27 -1.27
CA LYS A 227 12.91 18.36 -2.41
C LYS A 227 14.17 17.50 -2.60
N GLU A 228 15.34 18.02 -2.27
CA GLU A 228 16.62 17.28 -2.31
C GLU A 228 16.67 16.12 -1.32
N LEU A 229 16.31 16.35 -0.05
CA LEU A 229 16.29 15.29 0.96
C LEU A 229 15.25 14.22 0.62
N TYR A 230 14.08 14.63 0.10
CA TYR A 230 13.07 13.70 -0.39
C TYR A 230 13.62 12.80 -1.50
N ARG A 231 14.35 13.38 -2.46
CA ARG A 231 14.97 12.64 -3.57
C ARG A 231 15.96 11.59 -3.08
N VAL A 232 16.77 11.91 -2.08
CA VAL A 232 17.70 10.96 -1.44
C VAL A 232 16.94 9.78 -0.83
N ILE A 233 15.86 10.05 -0.09
CA ILE A 233 15.04 9.00 0.54
C ILE A 233 14.44 8.07 -0.52
N VAL A 234 13.87 8.64 -1.59
CA VAL A 234 13.29 7.86 -2.69
C VAL A 234 14.35 7.01 -3.37
N GLN A 235 15.54 7.54 -3.64
CA GLN A 235 16.63 6.79 -4.28
C GLN A 235 17.12 5.62 -3.42
N VAL A 236 17.36 5.84 -2.12
CA VAL A 236 17.82 4.76 -1.23
C VAL A 236 16.78 3.62 -1.15
N LEU A 237 15.49 3.98 -1.02
CA LEU A 237 14.41 3.00 -1.01
C LEU A 237 14.18 2.35 -2.38
N PHE A 238 14.42 3.08 -3.46
CA PHE A 238 14.39 2.53 -4.81
C PHE A 238 15.45 1.43 -4.97
N ASN A 239 16.67 1.66 -4.47
CA ASN A 239 17.71 0.62 -4.47
C ASN A 239 17.27 -0.63 -3.71
N LEU A 240 16.62 -0.47 -2.55
CA LEU A 240 16.02 -1.59 -1.84
C LEU A 240 14.96 -2.31 -2.69
N THR A 241 14.03 -1.58 -3.32
CA THR A 241 13.00 -2.19 -4.19
C THR A 241 13.58 -2.93 -5.37
N TYR A 242 14.66 -2.40 -5.94
CA TYR A 242 15.36 -3.01 -7.06
C TYR A 242 15.94 -4.37 -6.64
N ILE A 243 16.61 -4.42 -5.48
CA ILE A 243 17.14 -5.67 -4.92
C ILE A 243 16.02 -6.62 -4.52
N GLN A 244 14.90 -6.13 -3.97
CA GLN A 244 13.71 -6.96 -3.69
C GLN A 244 13.13 -7.57 -4.98
N ALA A 245 13.08 -6.82 -6.07
CA ALA A 245 12.64 -7.33 -7.37
C ALA A 245 13.58 -8.42 -7.87
N LEU A 246 14.90 -8.21 -7.81
CA LEU A 246 15.88 -9.26 -8.15
C LEU A 246 15.75 -10.50 -7.28
N PHE A 247 15.61 -10.32 -5.96
CA PHE A 247 15.47 -11.40 -5.00
C PHE A 247 14.24 -12.26 -5.29
N THR A 248 13.11 -11.63 -5.59
CA THR A 248 11.86 -12.32 -5.92
C THR A 248 11.91 -13.01 -7.29
N ILE A 249 12.50 -12.37 -8.31
CA ILE A 249 12.72 -12.98 -9.64
C ILE A 249 13.59 -14.23 -9.52
N ILE A 250 14.71 -14.16 -8.79
CA ILE A 250 15.60 -15.31 -8.57
C ILE A 250 14.85 -16.44 -7.85
N SER A 251 14.01 -16.11 -6.88
CA SER A 251 13.23 -17.12 -6.14
C SER A 251 12.20 -17.85 -7.00
N GLU A 252 11.74 -17.21 -8.08
CA GLU A 252 10.80 -17.79 -9.06
C GLU A 252 11.50 -18.57 -10.20
N MET A 253 12.80 -18.39 -10.40
CA MET A 253 13.59 -19.09 -11.43
C MET A 253 13.71 -20.60 -11.17
N ASN A 254 13.99 -21.36 -12.23
CA ASN A 254 14.27 -22.78 -12.11
C ASN A 254 15.63 -23.02 -11.41
N LYS A 255 15.76 -24.14 -10.69
CA LYS A 255 17.01 -24.52 -9.99
C LYS A 255 18.24 -24.51 -10.90
N THR A 256 18.08 -24.90 -12.17
CA THR A 256 19.15 -24.88 -13.18
C THR A 256 19.60 -23.47 -13.52
N GLU A 257 18.67 -22.51 -13.63
CA GLU A 257 18.98 -21.11 -13.91
C GLU A 257 19.65 -20.45 -12.70
N GLN A 258 19.17 -20.76 -11.49
CA GLN A 258 19.75 -20.27 -10.23
C GLN A 258 21.22 -20.70 -10.08
N GLU A 259 21.56 -21.95 -10.44
CA GLU A 259 22.95 -22.44 -10.43
C GLU A 259 23.83 -21.82 -11.52
N ILE A 260 23.27 -21.52 -12.69
CA ILE A 260 24.02 -20.83 -13.76
C ILE A 260 24.42 -19.44 -13.26
N TRP A 261 23.50 -18.69 -12.68
CA TRP A 261 23.77 -17.35 -12.15
C TRP A 261 24.75 -17.33 -10.97
N SER A 262 24.81 -18.39 -10.16
CA SER A 262 25.78 -18.50 -9.05
C SER A 262 27.21 -18.79 -9.54
N ARG A 263 27.37 -19.39 -10.72
CA ARG A 263 28.65 -19.82 -11.31
C ARG A 263 29.24 -18.84 -12.32
N ILE A 264 28.49 -17.83 -12.77
CA ILE A 264 29.00 -16.83 -13.72
C ILE A 264 30.17 -16.08 -13.08
N SER A 265 31.38 -16.28 -13.64
CA SER A 265 32.59 -15.58 -13.23
C SER A 265 32.66 -14.20 -13.88
N THR A 266 33.00 -13.20 -13.07
CA THR A 266 33.07 -11.78 -13.42
C THR A 266 34.25 -11.42 -14.35
N ASP A 267 35.10 -12.38 -14.71
CA ASP A 267 36.40 -12.09 -15.35
C ASP A 267 36.33 -11.79 -16.85
N LYS A 268 35.15 -11.86 -17.50
CA LYS A 268 35.02 -11.59 -18.95
C LYS A 268 33.91 -10.62 -19.36
N ILE A 269 33.16 -10.06 -18.42
CA ILE A 269 32.06 -9.15 -18.72
C ILE A 269 32.38 -7.84 -18.04
N LYS A 270 32.52 -6.76 -18.82
CA LYS A 270 32.67 -5.40 -18.28
C LYS A 270 31.59 -5.18 -17.20
N MET A 271 32.04 -4.92 -15.98
CA MET A 271 31.33 -4.38 -14.82
C MET A 271 29.84 -4.05 -15.05
N TYR A 272 28.97 -5.07 -14.97
CA TYR A 272 27.55 -4.85 -14.74
C TYR A 272 27.25 -5.28 -13.31
N THR A 273 27.00 -4.32 -12.42
CA THR A 273 26.73 -4.55 -10.99
C THR A 273 25.49 -5.43 -10.79
N MET A 274 24.55 -5.41 -11.74
CA MET A 274 23.39 -6.30 -11.76
C MET A 274 23.76 -7.79 -11.78
N SER A 275 24.73 -8.18 -12.61
CA SER A 275 25.20 -9.56 -12.68
C SER A 275 25.89 -9.99 -11.38
N GLU A 276 26.54 -9.05 -10.69
CA GLU A 276 27.15 -9.27 -9.39
C GLU A 276 26.10 -9.45 -8.29
N TYR A 277 25.02 -8.66 -8.30
CA TYR A 277 23.89 -8.85 -7.38
C TYR A 277 23.18 -10.19 -7.63
N LEU A 278 22.92 -10.55 -8.90
CA LEU A 278 22.33 -11.84 -9.27
C LEU A 278 23.18 -13.00 -8.74
N ARG A 279 24.49 -12.95 -8.95
CA ARG A 279 25.45 -13.92 -8.42
C ARG A 279 25.46 -13.97 -6.89
N MET A 280 25.46 -12.81 -6.24
CA MET A 280 25.51 -12.72 -4.78
C MET A 280 24.26 -13.30 -4.14
N ILE A 281 23.08 -12.94 -4.63
CA ILE A 281 21.80 -13.45 -4.14
C ILE A 281 21.69 -14.96 -4.39
N SER A 282 22.01 -15.42 -5.60
CA SER A 282 21.96 -16.86 -5.94
C SER A 282 22.96 -17.68 -5.13
N SER A 283 24.19 -17.19 -4.92
CA SER A 283 25.21 -17.89 -4.12
C SER A 283 24.83 -18.04 -2.64
N LYS A 284 24.14 -17.05 -2.06
CA LYS A 284 23.69 -17.07 -0.67
C LYS A 284 22.45 -17.92 -0.44
N LEU A 285 21.51 -17.93 -1.39
CA LEU A 285 20.27 -18.70 -1.28
C LEU A 285 20.45 -20.19 -1.62
N PHE A 286 21.40 -20.53 -2.50
CA PHE A 286 21.52 -21.89 -3.05
C PHE A 286 22.94 -22.43 -2.87
N GLN A 287 23.27 -22.82 -1.63
CA GLN A 287 24.43 -23.68 -1.35
C GLN A 287 24.02 -25.15 -1.52
N SER A 288 24.01 -25.66 -2.76
CA SER A 288 23.88 -27.10 -3.00
C SER A 288 24.85 -27.63 -4.04
N ASN A 289 25.62 -28.66 -3.65
CA ASN A 289 26.49 -29.46 -4.50
C ASN A 289 25.65 -30.36 -5.43
N PHE A 290 25.20 -29.83 -6.56
CA PHE A 290 24.68 -30.65 -7.66
C PHE A 290 25.63 -30.57 -8.85
N ASN A 291 26.27 -31.71 -9.14
CA ASN A 291 26.94 -31.96 -10.41
C ASN A 291 25.90 -32.52 -11.37
N SER A 292 25.33 -31.67 -12.22
CA SER A 292 24.68 -32.17 -13.44
C SER A 292 25.12 -31.31 -14.62
N ASN A 293 25.44 -31.99 -15.72
CA ASN A 293 25.80 -31.36 -16.99
C ASN A 293 24.63 -30.49 -17.44
N ILE A 294 24.91 -29.20 -17.59
CA ILE A 294 23.93 -28.18 -17.95
C ILE A 294 23.65 -28.31 -19.45
N ASP A 295 22.57 -29.01 -19.80
CA ASP A 295 22.01 -28.95 -21.15
C ASP A 295 21.20 -27.66 -21.31
N ASN A 296 21.31 -27.09 -22.51
CA ASN A 296 20.78 -25.80 -22.96
C ASN A 296 19.32 -25.55 -22.56
N THR A 297 19.11 -24.90 -21.41
CA THR A 297 17.86 -24.23 -21.07
C THR A 297 17.94 -22.77 -21.52
N LYS A 298 16.83 -22.21 -22.02
CA LYS A 298 16.76 -20.82 -22.46
C LYS A 298 16.98 -19.90 -21.25
N ILE A 299 18.20 -19.43 -21.05
CA ILE A 299 18.51 -18.41 -20.04
C ILE A 299 17.68 -17.17 -20.36
N SER A 300 16.96 -16.65 -19.37
CA SER A 300 16.28 -15.35 -19.49
C SER A 300 17.31 -14.28 -19.84
N SER A 301 17.07 -13.58 -20.96
CA SER A 301 17.93 -12.46 -21.38
C SER A 301 17.97 -11.38 -20.29
N LEU A 302 19.10 -10.67 -20.16
CA LEU A 302 19.22 -9.56 -19.21
C LEU A 302 18.14 -8.48 -19.46
N GLU A 303 17.74 -8.31 -20.72
CA GLU A 303 16.63 -7.43 -21.14
C GLU A 303 15.28 -7.87 -20.57
N SER A 304 14.99 -9.18 -20.59
CA SER A 304 13.76 -9.72 -19.98
C SER A 304 13.75 -9.58 -18.46
N ILE A 305 14.91 -9.74 -17.81
CA ILE A 305 15.05 -9.51 -16.36
C ILE A 305 14.81 -8.02 -16.06
N ASN A 306 15.39 -7.11 -16.85
CA ASN A 306 15.17 -5.67 -16.70
C ASN A 306 13.71 -5.25 -16.89
N ALA A 307 12.99 -5.86 -17.84
CA ALA A 307 11.57 -5.62 -18.01
C ALA A 307 10.76 -6.02 -16.77
N LEU A 308 11.05 -7.19 -16.19
CA LEU A 308 10.40 -7.67 -14.95
C LEU A 308 10.73 -6.79 -13.74
N ILE A 309 11.97 -6.30 -13.63
CA ILE A 309 12.35 -5.38 -12.56
C ILE A 309 11.56 -4.07 -12.68
N ARG A 310 11.48 -3.50 -13.88
CA ARG A 310 10.73 -2.25 -14.13
C ARG A 310 9.24 -2.42 -13.79
N GLU A 311 8.65 -3.57 -14.12
CA GLU A 311 7.29 -3.91 -13.76
C GLU A 311 7.10 -3.94 -12.23
N ARG A 312 7.96 -4.67 -11.51
CA ARG A 312 7.89 -4.81 -10.04
C ARG A 312 8.15 -3.50 -9.30
N CYS A 313 9.07 -2.67 -9.79
CA CYS A 313 9.37 -1.35 -9.20
C CYS A 313 8.31 -0.28 -9.55
N GLY A 314 7.48 -0.51 -10.58
CA GLY A 314 6.58 0.50 -11.15
C GLY A 314 5.63 1.13 -10.12
N ASN A 315 5.01 0.33 -9.25
CA ASN A 315 4.09 0.84 -8.24
C ASN A 315 4.78 1.78 -7.23
N PHE A 316 5.97 1.41 -6.76
CA PHE A 316 6.75 2.25 -5.85
C PHE A 316 7.06 3.61 -6.49
N ILE A 317 7.49 3.62 -7.76
CA ILE A 317 7.79 4.86 -8.49
C ILE A 317 6.53 5.71 -8.67
N LYS A 318 5.39 5.12 -9.04
CA LYS A 318 4.10 5.83 -9.17
C LYS A 318 3.71 6.51 -7.85
N ILE A 319 3.82 5.78 -6.74
CA ILE A 319 3.50 6.31 -5.42
C ILE A 319 4.47 7.42 -5.01
N ALA A 320 5.78 7.24 -5.19
CA ALA A 320 6.77 8.28 -4.92
C ALA A 320 6.47 9.53 -5.77
N ALA A 321 6.17 9.37 -7.06
CA ALA A 321 5.89 10.50 -7.93
C ALA A 321 4.63 11.28 -7.50
N LEU A 322 3.58 10.58 -7.03
CA LEU A 322 2.39 11.22 -6.46
C LEU A 322 2.68 11.96 -5.16
N ILE A 323 3.46 11.37 -4.26
CA ILE A 323 3.89 12.05 -3.02
C ILE A 323 4.67 13.32 -3.37
N GLN A 324 5.59 13.25 -4.35
CA GLN A 324 6.33 14.41 -4.81
C GLN A 324 5.40 15.51 -5.34
N HIS A 325 4.42 15.12 -6.17
CA HIS A 325 3.42 16.02 -6.73
C HIS A 325 2.61 16.72 -5.63
N TYR A 326 2.08 15.97 -4.66
CA TYR A 326 1.22 16.51 -3.61
C TYR A 326 1.96 17.38 -2.57
N LEU A 327 3.23 17.11 -2.29
CA LEU A 327 3.98 17.83 -1.26
C LEU A 327 4.79 19.02 -1.81
N TYR A 328 5.30 18.95 -3.04
CA TYR A 328 6.31 19.91 -3.52
C TYR A 328 5.91 20.75 -4.74
N GLN A 329 4.88 20.39 -5.51
CA GLN A 329 4.51 21.22 -6.65
C GLN A 329 3.76 22.46 -6.18
N SER A 330 4.25 23.64 -6.62
CA SER A 330 3.65 24.93 -6.33
C SER A 330 2.19 24.89 -6.73
N ILE A 331 1.31 25.11 -5.76
CA ILE A 331 -0.08 24.83 -6.00
C ILE A 331 -0.67 25.83 -6.99
N ARG A 332 -0.84 25.42 -8.25
CA ARG A 332 -1.69 26.10 -9.23
C ARG A 332 -3.06 25.45 -9.17
N TRP A 333 -3.82 25.79 -8.13
CA TRP A 333 -5.12 25.20 -7.75
C TRP A 333 -6.26 25.33 -8.79
N TRP A 334 -6.00 25.86 -9.98
CA TRP A 334 -7.05 26.19 -10.96
C TRP A 334 -6.95 25.48 -12.31
N ILE A 335 -5.92 24.66 -12.53
CA ILE A 335 -5.84 23.87 -13.76
C ILE A 335 -6.24 22.45 -13.39
N PRO A 336 -7.46 22.01 -13.76
CA PRO A 336 -7.74 20.60 -13.78
C PRO A 336 -6.79 19.99 -14.80
N ASP A 337 -5.71 19.40 -14.33
CA ASP A 337 -4.72 18.74 -15.18
C ASP A 337 -5.34 17.45 -15.72
N HIS A 338 -6.23 17.61 -16.69
CA HIS A 338 -7.02 16.58 -17.36
C HIS A 338 -6.19 15.48 -18.05
N HIS A 339 -4.85 15.57 -17.98
CA HIS A 339 -3.93 14.70 -18.73
C HIS A 339 -2.72 14.18 -17.93
N LEU A 340 -2.60 14.48 -16.63
CA LEU A 340 -1.48 14.02 -15.81
C LEU A 340 -1.67 12.57 -15.35
N HIS A 341 -1.40 11.64 -16.27
CA HIS A 341 -1.32 10.21 -15.97
C HIS A 341 -0.16 9.93 -15.01
N CYS A 342 -0.31 8.94 -14.13
CA CYS A 342 0.74 8.55 -13.18
C CYS A 342 2.04 8.16 -13.91
N ASP A 343 1.93 7.66 -15.14
CA ASP A 343 3.07 7.32 -16.01
C ASP A 343 3.88 8.55 -16.46
N HIS A 344 3.26 9.73 -16.58
CA HIS A 344 4.00 10.97 -16.86
C HIS A 344 4.72 11.46 -15.61
N LEU A 345 4.08 11.39 -14.46
CA LEU A 345 4.70 11.73 -13.18
C LEU A 345 5.88 10.81 -12.86
N SER A 346 5.74 9.50 -13.09
CA SER A 346 6.80 8.53 -12.88
C SER A 346 7.98 8.78 -13.83
N LYS A 347 7.74 9.03 -15.12
CA LYS A 347 8.79 9.42 -16.08
C LYS A 347 9.52 10.69 -15.66
N ASN A 348 8.79 11.71 -15.22
CA ASN A 348 9.40 12.94 -14.72
C ASN A 348 10.25 12.68 -13.48
N LEU A 349 9.77 11.86 -12.53
CA LEU A 349 10.54 11.48 -11.35
C LEU A 349 11.81 10.72 -11.73
N ILE A 350 11.70 9.71 -12.61
CA ILE A 350 12.85 8.94 -13.12
C ILE A 350 13.89 9.85 -13.75
N ASN A 351 13.46 10.79 -14.60
CA ASN A 351 14.34 11.75 -15.27
C ASN A 351 14.97 12.75 -14.29
N GLU A 352 14.19 13.26 -13.32
CA GLU A 352 14.68 14.20 -12.30
C GLU A 352 15.67 13.57 -11.32
N LEU A 353 15.49 12.29 -11.00
CA LEU A 353 16.30 11.56 -10.03
C LEU A 353 17.49 10.83 -10.65
N GLN A 354 17.48 10.62 -11.97
CA GLN A 354 18.40 9.68 -12.62
C GLN A 354 18.40 8.33 -11.89
N LEU A 355 17.21 7.82 -11.55
CA LEU A 355 17.04 6.58 -10.78
C LEU A 355 17.85 5.40 -11.34
N TYR A 356 17.99 5.41 -12.68
CA TYR A 356 18.84 4.51 -13.44
C TYR A 356 20.02 5.26 -14.06
N ASN A 357 21.23 4.75 -13.86
CA ASN A 357 22.40 5.06 -14.68
C ASN A 357 22.73 3.81 -15.49
N ASN A 358 22.54 3.84 -16.81
CA ASN A 358 22.76 2.70 -17.70
C ASN A 358 22.02 1.42 -17.25
N ASP A 359 20.72 1.53 -16.92
CA ASP A 359 19.87 0.44 -16.39
C ASP A 359 20.26 -0.08 -14.99
N GLU A 360 21.16 0.58 -14.26
CA GLU A 360 21.54 0.23 -12.89
C GLU A 360 21.10 1.26 -11.85
N PRO A 361 20.74 0.85 -10.62
CA PRO A 361 20.37 1.77 -9.56
C PRO A 361 21.56 2.61 -9.09
N TYR A 362 21.34 3.91 -8.86
CA TYR A 362 22.35 4.81 -8.31
C TYR A 362 22.54 4.62 -6.80
N TRP A 363 23.78 4.42 -6.35
CA TRP A 363 24.14 4.26 -4.93
C TRP A 363 24.93 5.46 -4.42
N PHE A 364 24.58 5.95 -3.22
CA PHE A 364 25.33 7.02 -2.53
C PHE A 364 26.62 6.52 -1.86
N SER A 365 26.71 5.22 -1.59
CA SER A 365 27.88 4.57 -0.96
C SER A 365 28.65 3.76 -2.00
N ASN A 366 29.98 3.74 -1.89
CA ASN A 366 30.83 2.92 -2.74
C ASN A 366 30.69 1.41 -2.44
N ASP A 367 30.21 1.03 -1.25
CA ASP A 367 30.11 -0.37 -0.79
C ASP A 367 28.71 -0.97 -0.98
N SER A 368 28.10 -0.79 -2.16
CA SER A 368 26.73 -1.28 -2.44
C SER A 368 26.57 -2.79 -2.23
N LEU A 369 27.59 -3.59 -2.55
CA LEU A 369 27.60 -5.04 -2.34
C LEU A 369 27.56 -5.41 -0.85
N LEU A 370 28.22 -4.64 0.02
CA LEU A 370 28.22 -4.87 1.46
C LEU A 370 26.84 -4.61 2.07
N ILE A 371 26.18 -3.54 1.64
CA ILE A 371 24.81 -3.21 2.07
C ILE A 371 23.85 -4.33 1.70
N VAL A 372 23.88 -4.77 0.44
CA VAL A 372 23.01 -5.87 -0.03
C VAL A 372 23.34 -7.18 0.67
N ASN A 373 24.62 -7.45 0.95
CA ASN A 373 25.02 -8.62 1.72
C ASN A 373 24.41 -8.65 3.11
N ASN A 374 24.43 -7.52 3.83
CA ASN A 374 23.86 -7.42 5.17
C ASN A 374 22.34 -7.64 5.14
N TRP A 375 21.64 -7.10 4.14
CA TRP A 375 20.21 -7.35 3.95
C TRP A 375 19.90 -8.82 3.68
N LEU A 376 20.75 -9.51 2.92
CA LEU A 376 20.62 -10.95 2.67
C LEU A 376 20.89 -11.76 3.94
N ASP A 377 21.84 -11.37 4.77
CA ASP A 377 22.14 -12.06 6.03
C ASP A 377 20.95 -11.98 7.01
N GLU A 378 20.20 -10.87 7.05
CA GLU A 378 18.96 -10.77 7.83
C GLU A 378 17.92 -11.83 7.40
N VAL A 379 17.83 -12.12 6.10
CA VAL A 379 16.89 -13.10 5.55
C VAL A 379 17.36 -14.53 5.84
N LEU A 380 18.65 -14.83 5.70
CA LEU A 380 19.22 -16.15 5.99
C LEU A 380 19.06 -16.56 7.46
N ILE A 381 19.03 -15.59 8.39
CA ILE A 381 18.73 -15.85 9.80
C ILE A 381 17.31 -16.40 9.97
N LEU A 382 16.35 -15.94 9.17
CA LEU A 382 14.97 -16.43 9.19
C LEU A 382 14.77 -17.76 8.48
N ASP A 383 15.56 -18.09 7.44
CA ASP A 383 15.45 -19.37 6.71
C ASP A 383 15.62 -20.58 7.63
N LYS A 384 16.48 -20.43 8.64
CA LYS A 384 16.71 -21.47 9.65
C LYS A 384 15.47 -21.76 10.50
N GLN A 385 14.42 -20.93 10.41
CA GLN A 385 13.23 -20.99 11.25
C GLN A 385 11.92 -21.22 10.46
N GLN A 386 11.82 -20.82 9.19
CA GLN A 386 10.60 -20.92 8.34
C GLN A 386 10.93 -21.07 6.85
N SER A 387 10.01 -21.60 6.03
CA SER A 387 10.16 -21.68 4.56
C SER A 387 10.06 -20.28 3.92
N ILE A 388 11.20 -19.69 3.56
CA ILE A 388 11.29 -18.36 2.94
C ILE A 388 10.40 -18.22 1.70
N LEU A 389 10.33 -19.26 0.86
CA LEU A 389 9.57 -19.24 -0.40
C LEU A 389 8.08 -18.96 -0.17
N GLU A 390 7.48 -19.53 0.88
CA GLU A 390 6.09 -19.26 1.23
C GLU A 390 5.89 -17.81 1.65
N ILE A 391 6.85 -17.22 2.36
CA ILE A 391 6.82 -15.82 2.79
C ILE A 391 6.97 -14.88 1.60
N ILE A 392 7.88 -15.20 0.66
CA ILE A 392 8.08 -14.41 -0.57
C ILE A 392 6.79 -14.36 -1.39
N HIS A 393 6.16 -15.50 -1.63
CA HIS A 393 4.88 -15.56 -2.35
C HIS A 393 3.73 -14.90 -1.58
N ALA A 394 3.87 -14.74 -0.26
CA ALA A 394 2.94 -14.00 0.58
C ALA A 394 3.21 -12.49 0.64
N ILE A 395 4.30 -11.98 0.05
CA ILE A 395 4.54 -10.53 -0.05
C ILE A 395 3.48 -9.94 -0.99
N PRO A 396 2.66 -8.99 -0.51
CA PRO A 396 1.54 -8.47 -1.29
C PRO A 396 2.09 -7.61 -2.42
N VAL A 397 1.95 -8.07 -3.66
CA VAL A 397 2.13 -7.21 -4.83
C VAL A 397 0.85 -6.40 -5.01
N PHE A 398 1.00 -5.09 -5.21
CA PHE A 398 -0.14 -4.25 -5.54
C PHE A 398 -0.63 -4.63 -6.94
N HIS A 399 -1.83 -5.18 -7.01
CA HIS A 399 -2.55 -5.37 -8.25
C HIS A 399 -3.73 -4.42 -8.29
N SER A 400 -3.95 -3.79 -9.45
CA SER A 400 -5.18 -3.01 -9.65
C SER A 400 -6.38 -3.93 -9.39
N PRO A 401 -7.38 -3.51 -8.60
CA PRO A 401 -8.57 -4.30 -8.40
C PRO A 401 -9.22 -4.55 -9.77
N GLN A 402 -9.46 -5.81 -10.06
CA GLN A 402 -10.11 -6.27 -11.27
C GLN A 402 -11.25 -7.19 -10.86
N PHE A 403 -12.34 -7.16 -11.63
CA PHE A 403 -13.33 -8.21 -11.52
C PHE A 403 -12.73 -9.51 -12.02
N ILE A 404 -13.33 -10.63 -11.59
CA ILE A 404 -13.00 -11.93 -12.16
C ILE A 404 -13.15 -11.88 -13.68
N GLU A 405 -12.18 -12.46 -14.38
CA GLU A 405 -12.30 -12.64 -15.82
C GLU A 405 -13.41 -13.66 -16.10
N LEU A 406 -14.37 -13.24 -16.92
CA LEU A 406 -15.48 -14.08 -17.32
C LEU A 406 -15.16 -14.77 -18.67
N PRO A 407 -15.60 -16.02 -18.89
CA PRO A 407 -15.43 -16.68 -20.18
C PRO A 407 -16.09 -15.87 -21.30
N MET A 408 -15.48 -15.83 -22.48
CA MET A 408 -16.05 -15.13 -23.64
C MET A 408 -17.43 -15.67 -24.04
N CYS A 409 -17.65 -16.97 -23.86
CA CYS A 409 -18.92 -17.64 -24.18
C CYS A 409 -19.77 -17.82 -22.91
N TYR A 410 -20.99 -17.27 -22.91
CA TYR A 410 -21.94 -17.47 -21.81
C TYR A 410 -22.26 -18.95 -21.55
N SER A 411 -22.22 -19.81 -22.58
CA SER A 411 -22.42 -21.26 -22.43
C SER A 411 -21.43 -21.90 -21.44
N ASP A 412 -20.18 -21.44 -21.45
CA ASP A 412 -19.12 -21.98 -20.60
C ASP A 412 -19.31 -21.52 -19.16
N LEU A 413 -19.67 -20.24 -18.98
CA LEU A 413 -20.07 -19.68 -17.70
C LEU A 413 -21.27 -20.45 -17.11
N PHE A 414 -22.35 -20.59 -17.88
CA PHE A 414 -23.58 -21.27 -17.48
C PHE A 414 -23.31 -22.71 -17.06
N ARG A 415 -22.51 -23.44 -17.84
CA ARG A 415 -22.11 -24.83 -17.52
C ARG A 415 -21.29 -24.90 -16.24
N SER A 416 -20.30 -24.01 -16.09
CA SER A 416 -19.42 -23.99 -14.91
C SER A 416 -20.16 -23.64 -13.61
N CYS A 417 -21.17 -22.79 -13.67
CA CYS A 417 -21.94 -22.34 -12.51
C CYS A 417 -23.08 -23.29 -12.14
N ASN A 418 -23.80 -23.85 -13.11
CA ASN A 418 -24.95 -24.73 -12.85
C ASN A 418 -24.58 -26.13 -12.36
N HIS A 419 -23.34 -26.56 -12.57
CA HIS A 419 -22.83 -27.81 -11.98
C HIS A 419 -22.31 -27.63 -10.54
N ARG A 420 -22.28 -26.41 -10.00
CA ARG A 420 -21.85 -26.19 -8.62
C ARG A 420 -22.89 -26.69 -7.64
N ARG A 421 -22.39 -27.32 -6.58
CA ARG A 421 -23.17 -27.84 -5.46
C ARG A 421 -22.89 -27.03 -4.21
N CYS A 422 -23.88 -26.93 -3.33
CA CYS A 422 -23.69 -26.31 -2.03
C CYS A 422 -22.57 -27.02 -1.25
N SER A 423 -21.65 -26.25 -0.67
CA SER A 423 -20.54 -26.77 0.14
C SER A 423 -21.00 -27.50 1.41
N TYR A 424 -22.23 -27.25 1.88
CA TYR A 424 -22.79 -27.86 3.10
C TYR A 424 -23.73 -29.04 2.83
N CYS A 425 -24.70 -28.90 1.92
CA CYS A 425 -25.67 -29.97 1.64
C CYS A 425 -25.41 -30.76 0.35
N GLN A 426 -24.41 -30.38 -0.44
CA GLN A 426 -24.07 -30.98 -1.74
C GLN A 426 -25.20 -31.03 -2.80
N GLU A 427 -26.31 -30.35 -2.55
CA GLU A 427 -27.39 -30.17 -3.53
C GLU A 427 -27.01 -29.15 -4.60
N LEU A 428 -27.62 -29.26 -5.78
CA LEU A 428 -27.45 -28.30 -6.86
C LEU A 428 -27.96 -26.92 -6.45
N ILE A 429 -27.21 -25.87 -6.83
CA ILE A 429 -27.58 -24.48 -6.54
C ILE A 429 -28.68 -24.07 -7.51
N ILE A 430 -29.85 -23.72 -6.97
CA ILE A 430 -30.99 -23.17 -7.73
C ILE A 430 -30.74 -21.67 -7.92
N GLU A 431 -30.90 -21.17 -9.16
CA GLU A 431 -30.60 -19.78 -9.55
C GLU A 431 -29.23 -19.28 -9.07
N PRO A 432 -28.12 -19.81 -9.63
CA PRO A 432 -26.80 -19.44 -9.17
C PRO A 432 -26.50 -17.97 -9.48
N ILE A 433 -25.98 -17.28 -8.46
CA ILE A 433 -25.46 -15.93 -8.54
C ILE A 433 -23.95 -15.99 -8.32
N LEU A 434 -23.21 -15.37 -9.22
CA LEU A 434 -21.75 -15.31 -9.20
C LEU A 434 -21.30 -13.94 -8.70
N CYS A 435 -20.55 -13.89 -7.60
CA CYS A 435 -19.88 -12.68 -7.14
C CYS A 435 -18.74 -12.32 -8.09
N LEU A 436 -18.81 -11.16 -8.75
CA LEU A 436 -17.81 -10.71 -9.70
C LEU A 436 -16.51 -10.24 -9.03
N ILE A 437 -16.53 -10.05 -7.71
CA ILE A 437 -15.36 -9.62 -6.93
C ILE A 437 -14.45 -10.81 -6.58
N CYS A 438 -15.02 -11.98 -6.25
CA CYS A 438 -14.23 -13.12 -5.77
C CYS A 438 -14.54 -14.48 -6.42
N GLY A 439 -15.52 -14.56 -7.34
CA GLY A 439 -15.86 -15.80 -8.03
C GLY A 439 -16.64 -16.85 -7.21
N ILE A 440 -17.10 -16.50 -6.00
CA ILE A 440 -17.96 -17.37 -5.20
C ILE A 440 -19.36 -17.39 -5.83
N VAL A 441 -19.95 -18.58 -5.88
CA VAL A 441 -21.32 -18.79 -6.38
C VAL A 441 -22.24 -19.16 -5.21
N TYR A 442 -23.39 -18.51 -5.13
CA TYR A 442 -24.41 -18.72 -4.10
C TYR A 442 -25.82 -18.59 -4.69
N SER A 443 -26.87 -19.01 -3.96
CA SER A 443 -28.28 -18.84 -4.35
C SER A 443 -28.96 -17.73 -3.54
N GLN A 444 -29.86 -16.97 -4.15
CA GLN A 444 -30.63 -15.91 -3.44
C GLN A 444 -31.90 -16.43 -2.77
N GLU A 445 -32.46 -17.54 -3.24
CA GLU A 445 -33.68 -18.11 -2.68
C GLU A 445 -33.43 -18.99 -1.45
N ARG A 446 -34.32 -18.86 -0.45
CA ARG A 446 -34.40 -19.77 0.68
C ARG A 446 -34.96 -21.10 0.21
N THR A 447 -34.13 -22.13 0.08
CA THR A 447 -34.66 -23.49 -0.06
C THR A 447 -35.21 -23.96 1.30
N LYS A 448 -36.31 -24.72 1.29
CA LYS A 448 -37.07 -25.16 2.50
C LYS A 448 -36.29 -26.04 3.50
N LYS A 449 -35.00 -26.33 3.30
CA LYS A 449 -34.17 -27.19 4.16
C LYS A 449 -33.33 -26.35 5.13
N GLN A 450 -33.25 -26.75 6.41
CA GLN A 450 -32.53 -26.05 7.50
C GLN A 450 -31.05 -25.74 7.20
N CYS A 451 -30.38 -26.51 6.33
CA CYS A 451 -29.01 -26.23 5.89
C CYS A 451 -28.87 -24.89 5.13
N CYS A 452 -29.92 -24.44 4.46
CA CYS A 452 -29.88 -23.26 3.59
C CYS A 452 -30.27 -21.96 4.32
N ASP A 453 -30.76 -22.04 5.55
CA ASP A 453 -30.83 -20.87 6.44
C ASP A 453 -29.42 -20.38 6.83
N GLN A 454 -28.45 -21.30 6.99
CA GLN A 454 -27.04 -20.95 7.19
C GLN A 454 -26.41 -20.30 5.96
N GLN A 455 -26.89 -20.61 4.73
CA GLN A 455 -26.46 -19.91 3.52
C GLN A 455 -26.86 -18.44 3.51
N THR A 456 -27.99 -18.06 4.11
CA THR A 456 -28.36 -16.63 4.19
C THR A 456 -27.44 -15.83 5.10
N ARG A 457 -26.96 -16.45 6.19
CA ARG A 457 -25.88 -15.89 7.02
C ARG A 457 -24.57 -15.86 6.25
N PHE A 458 -24.25 -16.91 5.51
CA PHE A 458 -23.08 -16.92 4.61
C PHE A 458 -23.14 -15.79 3.59
N ILE A 459 -24.29 -15.47 3.00
CA ILE A 459 -24.41 -14.34 2.06
C ILE A 459 -24.16 -13.02 2.78
N GLN A 460 -24.76 -12.80 3.95
CA GLN A 460 -24.52 -11.57 4.72
C GLN A 460 -23.06 -11.45 5.18
N GLU A 461 -22.47 -12.55 5.63
CA GLU A 461 -21.05 -12.63 6.01
C GLU A 461 -20.14 -12.46 4.79
N HIS A 462 -20.49 -13.05 3.64
CA HIS A 462 -19.77 -12.91 2.38
C HIS A 462 -19.80 -11.47 1.88
N LEU A 463 -20.99 -10.85 1.83
CA LEU A 463 -21.16 -9.45 1.46
C LEU A 463 -20.35 -8.52 2.34
N LEU A 464 -20.30 -8.81 3.64
CA LEU A 464 -19.50 -8.07 4.59
C LEU A 464 -18.00 -8.30 4.31
N LEU A 465 -17.54 -9.54 4.34
CA LEU A 465 -16.12 -9.90 4.28
C LEU A 465 -15.46 -9.67 2.90
N CYS A 466 -16.20 -9.86 1.82
CA CYS A 466 -15.67 -9.78 0.45
C CYS A 466 -15.46 -8.34 0.00
N SER A 467 -16.36 -7.42 0.38
CA SER A 467 -16.47 -6.13 -0.30
C SER A 467 -17.09 -5.03 0.53
N GLY A 468 -17.24 -5.19 1.85
CA GLY A 468 -17.70 -4.08 2.68
C GLY A 468 -19.19 -3.76 2.53
N ASN A 469 -20.04 -4.75 2.24
CA ASN A 469 -21.46 -4.63 1.86
C ASN A 469 -21.70 -4.01 0.47
N LEU A 470 -20.70 -4.00 -0.41
CA LEU A 470 -20.85 -3.68 -1.83
C LEU A 470 -20.86 -4.97 -2.66
N ASN A 471 -22.03 -5.47 -3.05
CA ASN A 471 -22.09 -6.61 -3.96
C ASN A 471 -22.10 -6.15 -5.41
N ILE A 472 -21.28 -6.80 -6.23
CA ILE A 472 -21.42 -6.77 -7.68
C ILE A 472 -21.44 -8.23 -8.11
N SER A 473 -22.60 -8.71 -8.54
CA SER A 473 -22.81 -10.11 -8.87
C SER A 473 -23.67 -10.27 -10.12
N ILE A 474 -23.53 -11.38 -10.82
CA ILE A 474 -24.37 -11.71 -11.99
C ILE A 474 -25.27 -12.88 -11.65
N ASN A 475 -26.57 -12.74 -11.89
CA ASN A 475 -27.48 -13.86 -11.86
C ASN A 475 -27.30 -14.64 -13.16
N ILE A 476 -26.86 -15.89 -13.05
CA ILE A 476 -26.48 -16.70 -14.21
C ILE A 476 -27.69 -16.92 -15.10
N ASN A 477 -28.86 -17.29 -14.56
CA ASN A 477 -30.05 -17.62 -15.35
C ASN A 477 -30.64 -16.43 -16.12
N SER A 478 -30.62 -15.24 -15.51
CA SER A 478 -31.22 -14.03 -16.10
C SER A 478 -30.21 -13.11 -16.78
N THR A 479 -28.91 -13.43 -16.66
CA THR A 479 -27.76 -12.60 -17.04
C THR A 479 -27.73 -11.18 -16.47
N LYS A 480 -28.67 -10.84 -15.56
CA LYS A 480 -28.74 -9.52 -14.95
C LYS A 480 -27.64 -9.34 -13.91
N THR A 481 -26.95 -8.22 -14.00
CA THR A 481 -25.97 -7.82 -12.99
C THR A 481 -26.66 -7.12 -11.83
N LEU A 482 -26.53 -7.68 -10.63
CA LEU A 482 -27.01 -7.11 -9.38
C LEU A 482 -25.90 -6.26 -8.75
N ILE A 483 -26.19 -4.96 -8.59
CA ILE A 483 -25.36 -4.04 -7.81
C ILE A 483 -26.10 -3.76 -6.51
N GLN A 484 -25.53 -4.19 -5.39
CA GLN A 484 -26.10 -3.98 -4.06
C GLN A 484 -25.12 -3.18 -3.20
N ARG A 485 -25.63 -2.16 -2.52
CA ARG A 485 -24.93 -1.43 -1.47
C ARG A 485 -25.78 -1.45 -0.21
N GLU A 486 -25.30 -2.17 0.80
CA GLU A 486 -26.04 -2.41 2.05
C GLU A 486 -27.45 -2.97 1.78
N LYS A 487 -28.50 -2.18 2.05
CA LYS A 487 -29.91 -2.53 1.85
C LYS A 487 -30.47 -2.09 0.50
N ARG A 488 -29.72 -1.31 -0.28
CA ARG A 488 -30.15 -0.80 -1.59
C ARG A 488 -29.59 -1.69 -2.68
N TYR A 489 -30.40 -2.04 -3.67
CA TYR A 489 -29.96 -2.82 -4.82
C TYR A 489 -30.61 -2.31 -6.10
N THR A 490 -29.89 -2.47 -7.20
CA THR A 490 -30.34 -2.15 -8.55
C THR A 490 -29.85 -3.21 -9.51
N TYR A 491 -30.65 -3.53 -10.53
CA TYR A 491 -30.20 -4.36 -11.63
C TYR A 491 -29.61 -3.48 -12.72
N TRP A 492 -28.44 -3.87 -13.22
CA TRP A 492 -27.80 -3.31 -14.39
C TRP A 492 -28.01 -4.25 -15.59
N ILE A 493 -27.83 -3.70 -16.79
CA ILE A 493 -27.93 -4.44 -18.07
C ILE A 493 -26.95 -5.64 -18.06
N SER A 494 -27.33 -6.69 -18.80
CA SER A 494 -26.51 -7.89 -18.99
C SER A 494 -25.10 -7.55 -19.45
N LEU A 495 -24.11 -8.22 -18.87
CA LEU A 495 -22.71 -8.17 -19.31
C LEU A 495 -22.46 -9.05 -20.56
N TYR A 496 -23.43 -9.89 -20.92
CA TYR A 496 -23.46 -10.77 -22.08
C TYR A 496 -24.56 -10.44 -23.05
#